data_AF-E3T6T0-F1
#
_entry.id   AF-E3T6T0-F1
#
_cell.length_a   1.000
_cell.length_b   1.000
_cell.length_c   1.000
_cell.angle_alpha   90.00
_cell.angle_beta   90.00
_cell.angle_gamma   90.00
#
_symmetry.space_group_name_H-M   'P 1'
#
loop_
_entity.id
_entity.type
_entity.pdbx_description
1 polymer ?
#
loop_
_entity_poly.entity_id
_entity_poly.type
_entity_poly.pdbx_seq_one_letter_code
_entity_poly.pdbx_strand_id
1 'polypeptide(L)'
;MARLGQLLRSRDPLASFEIGRNPFEAGPYAGRVRHVATLRRGRTLFVFFTGIGDAPERVMVSAIDLAGDWNSWKASAPVELLRPEAPYECPGLPNVPSVAGEIEGPARQLRDPAIFEEAGRTYLFYSICGEQGLAAAELTFH
;
A
#
# COMPACT_ATOMS: atom_id res chain seq x y z
N MET A 1 -11.80 12.07 2.37
CA MET A 1 -11.06 10.89 1.86
C MET A 1 -9.98 10.54 2.86
N ALA A 2 -9.89 9.27 3.28
CA ALA A 2 -8.79 8.80 4.12
C ALA A 2 -7.47 8.94 3.36
N ARG A 3 -6.40 9.39 4.02
CA ARG A 3 -5.04 9.46 3.46
C ARG A 3 -4.05 8.98 4.52
N LEU A 4 -2.81 8.70 4.11
CA LEU A 4 -1.69 8.45 5.01
C LEU A 4 -1.89 7.25 5.96
N GLY A 5 -2.68 6.25 5.55
CA GLY A 5 -2.97 5.06 6.36
C GLY A 5 -4.02 5.26 7.46
N GLN A 6 -4.73 6.40 7.47
CA GLN A 6 -5.79 6.66 8.44
C GLN A 6 -6.91 5.62 8.37
N LEU A 7 -7.26 5.02 9.51
CA LEU A 7 -8.44 4.16 9.61
C LEU A 7 -9.69 4.99 9.89
N LEU A 8 -10.76 4.62 9.21
CA LEU A 8 -12.10 5.14 9.44
C LEU A 8 -13.07 3.96 9.50
N ARG A 9 -14.09 4.06 10.37
CA ARG A 9 -15.09 3.02 10.56
C ARG A 9 -16.49 3.60 10.46
N SER A 10 -17.38 2.89 9.76
CA SER A 10 -18.81 3.15 9.84
C SER A 10 -19.56 1.83 9.90
N ARG A 11 -20.74 1.82 10.55
CA ARG A 11 -21.69 0.70 10.50
C ARG A 11 -22.64 0.78 9.31
N ASP A 12 -22.74 1.97 8.71
CA ASP A 12 -23.55 2.26 7.54
C ASP A 12 -22.66 2.99 6.51
N PRO A 13 -22.43 2.43 5.31
CA PRO A 13 -21.56 3.04 4.30
C PRO A 13 -22.07 4.40 3.79
N LEU A 14 -23.34 4.76 4.05
CA LEU A 14 -23.94 6.04 3.69
C LEU A 14 -23.91 7.06 4.85
N ALA A 15 -23.51 6.64 6.05
CA ALA A 15 -23.41 7.51 7.22
C ALA A 15 -21.99 8.09 7.41
N SER A 16 -21.85 8.98 8.39
CA SER A 16 -20.55 9.52 8.79
C SER A 16 -19.63 8.41 9.32
N PHE A 17 -18.35 8.56 9.03
CA PHE A 17 -17.31 7.68 9.53
C PHE A 17 -16.71 8.20 10.84
N GLU A 18 -16.48 7.30 11.78
CA GLU A 18 -15.65 7.52 12.96
C GLU A 18 -14.18 7.48 12.56
N ILE A 19 -13.42 8.49 12.96
CA ILE A 19 -11.97 8.56 12.73
C ILE A 19 -11.28 7.83 13.87
N GLY A 20 -10.46 6.83 13.54
CA GLY A 20 -9.70 6.07 14.52
C GLY A 20 -8.27 6.55 14.68
N ARG A 21 -7.48 5.78 15.41
CA ARG A 21 -6.02 5.94 15.44
C ARG A 21 -5.40 5.49 14.12
N ASN A 22 -4.32 6.15 13.69
CA ASN A 22 -3.57 5.73 12.50
C ASN A 22 -2.60 4.59 12.87
N PRO A 23 -2.73 3.38 12.31
CA PRO A 23 -1.88 2.24 12.66
C PRO A 23 -0.38 2.44 12.36
N PHE A 24 -0.05 3.38 11.47
CA PHE A 24 1.32 3.65 11.02
C PHE A 24 2.00 4.78 11.79
N GLU A 25 1.30 5.47 12.70
CA GLU A 25 1.77 6.72 13.32
C GLU A 25 3.11 6.58 14.09
N ALA A 26 3.42 5.39 14.60
CA ALA A 26 4.62 5.11 15.36
C ALA A 26 5.75 4.49 14.51
N GLY A 27 5.49 4.28 13.21
CA GLY A 27 6.40 3.61 12.29
C GLY A 27 7.13 4.57 11.34
N PRO A 28 8.06 4.05 10.52
CA PRO A 28 8.85 4.86 9.58
C PRO A 28 8.02 5.48 8.45
N TYR A 29 6.78 5.01 8.26
CA TYR A 29 5.84 5.51 7.26
C TYR A 29 4.75 6.43 7.84
N ALA A 30 4.91 6.88 9.10
CA ALA A 30 4.04 7.90 9.69
C ALA A 30 3.94 9.12 8.76
N GLY A 31 2.72 9.44 8.31
CA GLY A 31 2.48 10.56 7.40
C GLY A 31 2.99 10.37 5.96
N ARG A 32 3.42 9.16 5.59
CA ARG A 32 4.04 8.87 4.28
C ARG A 32 3.36 7.76 3.48
N VAL A 33 2.48 6.97 4.11
CA VAL A 33 1.70 5.93 3.43
C VAL A 33 0.89 6.56 2.28
N ARG A 34 1.08 6.06 1.06
CA ARG A 34 0.25 6.41 -0.10
C ARG A 34 -0.98 5.49 -0.16
N HIS A 35 -1.49 5.22 -1.36
CA HIS A 35 -2.60 4.32 -1.59
C HIS A 35 -2.32 2.94 -0.97
N VAL A 36 -3.38 2.32 -0.46
CA VAL A 36 -3.30 1.04 0.23
C VAL A 36 -4.19 0.02 -0.46
N ALA A 37 -3.71 -1.22 -0.51
CA ALA A 37 -4.56 -2.39 -0.69
C ALA A 37 -4.57 -3.19 0.61
N THR A 38 -5.66 -3.88 0.87
CA THR A 38 -5.77 -4.69 2.08
C THR A 38 -6.20 -6.10 1.76
N LEU A 39 -5.60 -7.07 2.44
CA LEU A 39 -5.94 -8.49 2.33
C LEU A 39 -6.09 -9.08 3.72
N ARG A 40 -7.25 -9.67 4.00
CA ARG A 40 -7.50 -10.33 5.27
C ARG A 40 -7.23 -11.84 5.18
N ARG A 41 -6.47 -12.36 6.14
CA ARG A 41 -6.28 -13.80 6.38
C ARG A 41 -6.54 -14.08 7.86
N GLY A 42 -7.70 -14.67 8.16
CA GLY A 42 -8.14 -14.89 9.54
C GLY A 42 -8.20 -13.59 10.34
N ARG A 43 -7.32 -13.47 11.34
CA ARG A 43 -7.19 -12.31 12.23
C ARG A 43 -6.13 -11.31 11.78
N THR A 44 -5.38 -11.61 10.72
CA THR A 44 -4.35 -10.72 10.20
C THR A 44 -4.89 -9.93 9.02
N LEU A 45 -4.69 -8.62 9.04
CA LEU A 45 -4.86 -7.74 7.89
C LEU A 45 -3.48 -7.39 7.34
N PHE A 46 -3.19 -7.87 6.14
CA PHE A 46 -2.05 -7.40 5.37
C PHE A 46 -2.44 -6.09 4.70
N VAL A 47 -1.60 -5.07 4.86
CA VAL A 47 -1.75 -3.76 4.24
C VAL A 47 -0.58 -3.58 3.29
N PHE A 48 -0.87 -3.58 2.00
CA PHE A 48 0.09 -3.29 0.93
C PHE A 48 0.03 -1.81 0.64
N PHE A 49 1.17 -1.14 0.54
CA PHE A 49 1.22 0.29 0.36
C PHE A 49 2.54 0.72 -0.29
N THR A 50 2.61 1.97 -0.71
CA THR A 50 3.87 2.61 -1.13
C THR A 50 4.14 3.86 -0.29
N GLY A 51 5.38 4.33 -0.31
CA GLY A 51 5.82 5.46 0.51
C GLY A 51 6.06 6.73 -0.29
N ILE A 52 5.38 7.82 0.04
CA ILE A 52 5.73 9.15 -0.43
C ILE A 52 7.15 9.49 0.03
N GLY A 53 8.00 9.96 -0.89
CA GLY A 53 9.39 10.30 -0.64
C GLY A 53 10.36 9.12 -0.70
N ASP A 54 9.89 7.91 -1.01
CA ASP A 54 10.77 6.76 -1.21
C ASP A 54 11.49 6.84 -2.58
N ALA A 55 12.71 6.27 -2.64
CA ALA A 55 13.57 6.23 -3.83
C ALA A 55 14.25 4.84 -3.98
N PRO A 56 13.73 3.92 -4.80
CA PRO A 56 12.52 4.09 -5.60
C PRO A 56 11.27 3.99 -4.70
N GLU A 57 10.17 4.61 -5.12
CA GLU A 57 8.88 4.26 -4.56
C GLU A 57 8.53 2.83 -5.00
N ARG A 58 8.17 1.99 -4.05
CA ARG A 58 8.11 0.53 -4.16
C ARG A 58 7.01 -0.02 -3.25
N VAL A 59 6.55 -1.23 -3.52
CA VAL A 59 5.47 -1.85 -2.73
C VAL A 59 6.04 -2.44 -1.44
N MET A 60 5.48 -2.00 -0.34
CA MET A 60 5.73 -2.48 1.02
C MET A 60 4.49 -3.24 1.51
N VAL A 61 4.69 -4.12 2.48
CA VAL A 61 3.61 -4.79 3.21
C VAL A 61 3.83 -4.65 4.71
N SER A 62 2.77 -4.38 5.45
CA SER A 62 2.73 -4.50 6.91
C SER A 62 1.54 -5.35 7.32
N ALA A 63 1.64 -5.99 8.48
CA ALA A 63 0.55 -6.77 9.06
C ALA A 63 -0.06 -6.00 10.24
N ILE A 64 -1.37 -6.13 10.39
CA ILE A 64 -2.15 -5.65 11.55
C ILE A 64 -2.88 -6.84 12.15
N ASP A 65 -2.71 -7.06 13.45
CA ASP A 65 -3.55 -7.99 14.21
C ASP A 65 -4.89 -7.32 14.52
N LEU A 66 -5.99 -7.94 14.08
CA LEU A 66 -7.35 -7.42 14.22
C LEU A 66 -8.03 -7.76 15.57
N ALA A 67 -7.30 -8.28 16.57
CA ALA A 67 -7.84 -8.46 17.91
C ALA A 67 -8.12 -7.14 18.63
N GLY A 68 -9.10 -7.19 19.56
CA GLY A 68 -9.37 -6.09 20.49
C GLY A 68 -9.99 -4.86 19.84
N ASP A 69 -9.79 -3.72 20.48
CA ASP A 69 -10.28 -2.42 19.99
C ASP A 69 -9.46 -1.98 18.77
N TRP A 70 -10.14 -1.66 17.68
CA TRP A 70 -9.53 -1.16 16.45
C TRP A 70 -8.73 0.14 16.62
N ASN A 71 -9.04 0.95 17.64
CA ASN A 71 -8.23 2.12 18.01
C ASN A 71 -6.85 1.77 18.59
N SER A 72 -6.63 0.49 18.93
CA SER A 72 -5.34 -0.02 19.43
C SER A 72 -4.52 -0.73 18.37
N TRP A 73 -5.07 -0.95 17.17
CA TRP A 73 -4.40 -1.64 16.08
C TRP A 73 -3.15 -0.89 15.62
N LYS A 74 -2.08 -1.64 15.33
CA LYS A 74 -0.78 -1.12 14.90
C LYS A 74 -0.28 -1.92 13.70
N ALA A 75 0.30 -1.22 12.74
CA ALA A 75 1.05 -1.84 11.66
C ALA A 75 2.38 -2.39 12.19
N SER A 76 2.74 -3.59 11.75
CA SER A 76 4.07 -4.15 11.98
C SER A 76 5.17 -3.30 11.32
N ALA A 77 6.43 -3.64 11.59
CA ALA A 77 7.51 -3.15 10.75
C ALA A 77 7.24 -3.53 9.27
N PRO A 78 7.46 -2.60 8.33
CA PRO A 78 7.19 -2.83 6.93
C PRO A 78 8.26 -3.72 6.30
N VAL A 79 7.81 -4.65 5.46
CA VAL A 79 8.68 -5.51 4.64
C VAL A 79 8.53 -5.07 3.19
N GLU A 80 9.64 -4.95 2.48
CA GLU A 80 9.61 -4.68 1.05
C GLU A 80 9.13 -5.92 0.30
N LEU A 81 8.12 -5.75 -0.54
CA LEU A 81 7.52 -6.84 -1.31
C LEU A 81 7.99 -6.82 -2.76
N LEU A 82 8.00 -5.64 -3.39
CA LEU A 82 8.30 -5.48 -4.80
C LEU A 82 8.92 -4.11 -5.07
N ARG A 83 9.95 -4.05 -5.90
CA ARG A 83 10.60 -2.82 -6.38
C ARG A 83 10.72 -2.85 -7.92
N PRO A 84 10.89 -1.70 -8.60
CA PRO A 84 11.09 -1.66 -10.04
C PRO A 84 12.34 -2.46 -10.48
N GLU A 85 12.13 -3.50 -11.28
CA GLU A 85 13.14 -4.43 -11.80
C GLU A 85 12.88 -4.83 -13.27
N ALA A 86 11.63 -5.10 -13.65
CA ALA A 86 11.29 -5.48 -15.01
C ALA A 86 11.42 -4.28 -15.98
N PRO A 87 11.74 -4.48 -17.27
CA PRO A 87 11.95 -3.37 -18.21
C PRO A 87 10.77 -2.39 -18.30
N TYR A 88 9.54 -2.88 -18.17
CA TYR A 88 8.33 -2.05 -18.18
C TYR A 88 8.13 -1.23 -16.89
N GLU A 89 8.85 -1.53 -15.81
CA GLU A 89 8.82 -0.78 -14.55
C GLU A 89 9.80 0.39 -14.51
N CYS A 90 10.52 0.60 -15.62
CA CYS A 90 11.50 1.68 -15.80
C CYS A 90 12.65 1.68 -14.76
N PRO A 91 13.33 0.55 -14.52
CA PRO A 91 14.42 0.44 -13.55
C PRO A 91 15.63 1.31 -13.89
N GLY A 92 15.80 1.65 -15.17
CA GLY A 92 16.91 2.48 -15.68
C GLY A 92 16.71 3.99 -15.52
N LEU A 93 15.53 4.46 -15.10
CA LEU A 93 15.30 5.88 -14.84
C LEU A 93 15.96 6.33 -13.52
N PRO A 94 16.22 7.64 -13.35
CA PRO A 94 16.83 8.16 -12.13
C PRO A 94 16.11 7.70 -10.86
N ASN A 95 16.89 7.23 -9.89
CA ASN A 95 16.37 6.84 -8.58
C ASN A 95 16.21 8.09 -7.69
N VAL A 96 15.09 8.79 -7.83
CA VAL A 96 14.79 10.02 -7.09
C VAL A 96 13.58 9.82 -6.16
N PRO A 97 13.54 10.53 -5.01
CA PRO A 97 12.39 10.51 -4.11
C PRO A 97 11.09 10.86 -4.83
N SER A 98 10.03 10.11 -4.56
CA SER A 98 8.70 10.46 -5.06
C SER A 98 8.12 11.68 -4.35
N VAL A 99 7.22 12.38 -5.04
CA VAL A 99 6.51 13.55 -4.50
C VAL A 99 5.04 13.19 -4.25
N ALA A 100 4.44 13.83 -3.25
CA ALA A 100 3.01 13.70 -3.00
C ALA A 100 2.20 14.24 -4.18
N GLY A 101 1.13 13.53 -4.54
CA GLY A 101 0.29 13.88 -5.68
C GLY A 101 0.58 13.05 -6.92
N GLU A 102 0.01 13.52 -8.03
CA GLU A 102 0.13 12.94 -9.37
C GLU A 102 1.55 13.11 -9.90
N ILE A 103 1.92 12.31 -10.89
CA ILE A 103 3.20 12.41 -11.59
C ILE A 103 2.98 12.55 -13.09
N GLU A 104 3.66 13.51 -13.70
CA GLU A 104 3.68 13.68 -15.14
C GLU A 104 4.91 12.97 -15.72
N GLY A 105 4.66 11.94 -16.53
CA GLY A 105 5.70 11.20 -17.23
C GLY A 105 6.34 10.05 -16.44
N PRO A 106 7.28 9.33 -17.08
CA PRO A 106 7.79 8.08 -16.55
C PRO A 106 8.79 8.28 -15.40
N ALA A 107 8.72 7.42 -14.38
CA ALA A 107 9.65 7.42 -13.25
C ALA A 107 9.93 6.00 -12.73
N ARG A 108 11.06 5.81 -12.05
CA ARG A 108 11.40 4.55 -11.37
C ARG A 108 10.58 4.37 -10.08
N GLN A 109 9.25 4.23 -10.21
CA GLN A 109 8.30 4.25 -9.09
C GLN A 109 7.14 3.28 -9.35
N LEU A 110 6.89 2.38 -8.40
CA LEU A 110 5.65 1.60 -8.33
C LEU A 110 4.66 2.32 -7.41
N ARG A 111 3.37 2.33 -7.75
CA ARG A 111 2.32 2.98 -6.94
C ARG A 111 1.02 2.18 -6.97
N ASP A 112 0.02 2.67 -6.23
CA ASP A 112 -1.39 2.24 -6.31
C ASP A 112 -1.61 0.72 -6.24
N PRO A 113 -1.13 0.06 -5.16
CA PRO A 113 -1.37 -1.36 -5.02
C PRO A 113 -2.88 -1.63 -4.92
N ALA A 114 -3.32 -2.75 -5.50
CA ALA A 114 -4.67 -3.28 -5.40
C ALA A 114 -4.62 -4.81 -5.31
N ILE A 115 -5.48 -5.41 -4.48
CA ILE A 115 -5.57 -6.86 -4.34
C ILE A 115 -6.79 -7.37 -5.09
N PHE A 116 -6.60 -8.46 -5.84
CA PHE A 116 -7.65 -9.19 -6.52
C PHE A 116 -7.55 -10.68 -6.16
N GLU A 117 -8.68 -11.31 -5.89
CA GLU A 117 -8.75 -12.73 -5.56
C GLU A 117 -9.76 -13.44 -6.46
N GLU A 118 -9.32 -14.49 -7.15
CA GLU A 118 -10.18 -15.30 -8.01
C GLU A 118 -9.69 -16.74 -8.06
N ALA A 119 -10.63 -17.69 -7.97
CA ALA A 119 -10.36 -19.13 -8.07
C ALA A 119 -9.22 -19.63 -7.14
N GLY A 120 -9.13 -19.08 -5.93
CA GLY A 120 -8.11 -19.46 -4.94
C GLY A 120 -6.73 -18.85 -5.18
N ARG A 121 -6.58 -17.97 -6.17
CA ARG A 121 -5.34 -17.23 -6.45
C ARG A 121 -5.49 -15.79 -5.98
N THR A 122 -4.38 -15.20 -5.56
CA THR A 122 -4.31 -13.81 -5.10
C THR A 122 -3.33 -13.05 -5.97
N TYR A 123 -3.75 -11.90 -6.47
CA TYR A 123 -2.94 -11.04 -7.32
C TYR A 123 -2.82 -9.66 -6.70
N LEU A 124 -1.60 -9.13 -6.75
CA LEU A 124 -1.31 -7.73 -6.51
C LEU A 124 -1.22 -7.02 -7.86
N PHE A 125 -2.18 -6.15 -8.14
CA PHE A 125 -2.08 -5.14 -9.18
C PHE A 125 -1.35 -3.90 -8.62
N TYR A 126 -0.61 -3.21 -9.47
CA TYR A 126 0.09 -1.98 -9.11
C TYR A 126 0.38 -1.16 -10.38
N SER A 127 0.51 0.15 -10.21
CA SER A 127 0.94 1.03 -11.29
C SER A 127 2.46 1.03 -11.41
N ILE A 128 2.94 1.09 -12.65
CA ILE A 128 4.36 0.97 -13.02
C ILE A 128 4.88 2.26 -13.64
N CYS A 129 6.20 2.41 -13.60
CA CYS A 129 6.91 3.49 -14.28
C CYS A 129 6.38 4.90 -13.93
N GLY A 130 5.91 5.14 -12.70
CA GLY A 130 5.27 6.41 -12.35
C GLY A 130 3.90 6.57 -13.01
N GLU A 131 2.99 5.63 -12.75
CA GLU A 131 1.58 5.67 -13.22
C GLU A 131 1.40 5.58 -14.76
N GLN A 132 2.42 5.11 -15.50
CA GLN A 132 2.37 5.01 -16.97
C GLN A 132 1.82 3.68 -17.49
N GLY A 133 1.45 2.77 -16.58
CA GLY A 133 0.86 1.48 -16.91
C GLY A 133 0.44 0.72 -15.66
N LEU A 134 -0.10 -0.48 -15.86
CA LEU A 134 -0.48 -1.40 -14.80
C LEU A 134 0.22 -2.75 -15.01
N ALA A 135 0.67 -3.35 -13.92
CA ALA A 135 1.19 -4.72 -13.90
C ALA A 135 0.50 -5.52 -12.79
N ALA A 136 0.70 -6.83 -12.81
CA ALA A 136 0.19 -7.74 -11.79
C ALA A 136 1.26 -8.76 -11.41
N ALA A 137 1.30 -9.12 -10.12
CA ALA A 137 2.09 -10.21 -9.58
C ALA A 137 1.17 -11.16 -8.81
N GLU A 138 1.37 -12.47 -8.94
CA GLU A 138 0.69 -13.43 -8.08
C GLU A 138 1.36 -13.46 -6.70
N LEU A 139 0.56 -13.46 -5.64
CA LEU A 139 1.03 -13.57 -4.26
C LEU A 139 0.86 -15.01 -3.78
N THR A 140 1.95 -15.60 -3.29
CA THR A 140 1.92 -16.87 -2.58
C THR A 140 2.11 -16.65 -1.09
N PHE A 141 1.40 -17.44 -0.28
CA PHE A 141 1.49 -17.43 1.18
C PHE A 141 2.03 -18.80 1.60
N HIS A 142 3.19 -18.81 2.25
CA HIS A 142 3.85 -20.01 2.77
C HIS A 142 3.86 -19.98 4.30
#